data_AF-A0A368SJC0-F1
#
_entry.id   AF-A0A368SJC0-F1
#
_cell.length_a   1.000
_cell.length_b   1.000
_cell.length_c   1.000
_cell.angle_alpha   90.00
_cell.angle_beta   90.00
_cell.angle_gamma   90.00
#
_symmetry.space_group_name_H-M   'P 1'
#
loop_
_entity.id
_entity.type
_entity.pdbx_description
1 polymer ?
#
loop_
_entity_poly.entity_id
_entity_poly.type
_entity_poly.pdbx_seq_one_letter_code
_entity_poly.pdbx_strand_id
1 'polypeptide(L)' 'MSHSLTLLIFRVMIIDLDAHQGNGHEKDFGGDGRVYTLDMYNSGIYPFVST' A
#
# COMPACT_ATOMS: atom_id res chain seq x y z
N MET A 1 -5.64 31.58 -12.24
CA MET A 1 -4.60 30.91 -11.44
C MET A 1 -5.28 30.07 -10.38
N SER A 2 -5.77 28.88 -10.75
CA SER A 2 -6.47 27.98 -9.81
C SER A 2 -5.44 27.34 -8.90
N HIS A 3 -5.42 27.73 -7.62
CA HIS A 3 -4.66 27.01 -6.62
C HIS A 3 -5.46 25.75 -6.28
N SER A 4 -5.13 24.67 -6.99
CA SER A 4 -5.53 23.33 -6.60
C SER A 4 -4.98 23.07 -5.21
N LEU A 5 -5.85 22.74 -4.25
CA LEU A 5 -5.46 22.30 -2.91
C LEU A 5 -4.80 20.92 -3.03
N THR A 6 -3.55 20.89 -3.51
CA THR A 6 -2.71 19.70 -3.46
C THR A 6 -2.55 19.31 -2.00
N LEU A 7 -3.05 18.11 -1.66
CA LEU A 7 -2.89 17.44 -0.38
C LEU A 7 -1.46 17.66 0.15
N LEU A 8 -1.35 18.21 1.38
CA LEU A 8 -0.08 18.53 2.07
C LEU A 8 0.86 17.33 2.28
N ILE A 9 0.40 16.12 1.96
CA ILE A 9 1.13 14.88 2.16
C ILE A 9 1.88 14.54 0.87
N PHE A 10 3.20 14.65 0.92
CA PHE A 10 4.07 14.40 -0.22
C PHE A 10 4.42 12.91 -0.42
N ARG A 11 4.45 12.12 0.66
CA ARG A 11 4.73 10.67 0.66
C ARG A 11 4.01 9.99 1.82
N VAL A 12 3.68 8.71 1.65
CA VAL A 12 3.00 7.87 2.65
C VAL A 12 3.74 6.56 2.81
N MET A 13 3.79 6.04 4.03
CA MET A 13 4.20 4.66 4.32
C MET A 13 3.01 3.92 4.94
N ILE A 14 2.67 2.77 4.38
CA ILE A 14 1.69 1.82 4.92
C ILE A 14 2.48 0.68 5.56
N ILE A 15 2.19 0.40 6.83
CA ILE A 15 2.70 -0.75 7.56
C ILE A 15 1.51 -1.64 7.88
N ASP A 16 1.44 -2.80 7.23
CA ASP A 16 0.44 -3.83 7.51
C ASP A 16 1.11 -5.03 8.20
N LEU A 17 0.58 -5.38 9.36
CA LEU A 17 1.06 -6.47 10.22
C LEU A 17 -0.07 -7.49 10.49
N ASP A 18 -1.12 -7.50 9.67
CA ASP A 18 -2.11 -8.58 9.67
C ASP A 18 -1.45 -9.91 9.25
N ALA A 19 -2.05 -11.02 9.68
CA ALA A 19 -1.54 -12.34 9.33
C ALA A 19 -1.76 -12.66 7.84
N HIS A 20 -2.79 -12.07 7.23
CA HIS A 20 -3.11 -12.22 5.82
C HIS A 20 -2.37 -11.16 4.99
N GLN A 21 -1.99 -11.52 3.77
CA GLN A 21 -1.38 -10.57 2.84
C GLN A 21 -2.32 -9.42 2.51
N GLY A 22 -1.79 -8.20 2.55
CA GLY A 22 -2.41 -6.95 2.14
C GLY A 22 -2.46 -6.72 0.63
N ASN A 23 -2.82 -7.72 -0.18
CA ASN A 23 -2.75 -7.64 -1.65
C ASN A 23 -3.57 -6.50 -2.29
N GLY A 24 -4.59 -5.99 -1.57
CA GLY A 24 -5.40 -4.86 -2.02
C GLY A 24 -4.59 -3.57 -2.16
N HIS A 25 -3.69 -3.28 -1.21
CA HIS A 25 -2.94 -2.03 -1.21
C HIS A 25 -1.78 -2.07 -2.20
N GLU A 26 -1.22 -3.25 -2.46
CA GLU A 26 -0.29 -3.45 -3.58
C GLU A 26 -1.00 -3.18 -4.92
N LYS A 27 -2.22 -3.67 -5.10
CA LYS A 27 -3.01 -3.40 -6.30
C LYS A 27 -3.37 -1.92 -6.45
N ASP A 28 -3.77 -1.27 -5.37
CA ASP A 28 -4.26 0.11 -5.39
C ASP A 28 -3.12 1.13 -5.48
N PHE A 29 -1.95 0.84 -4.89
CA PHE A 29 -0.84 1.80 -4.75
C PHE A 29 0.49 1.36 -5.37
N GLY A 30 0.62 0.14 -5.91
CA GLY A 30 1.89 -0.39 -6.43
C GLY A 30 2.50 0.39 -7.60
N GLY A 31 1.71 1.25 -8.26
CA GLY A 31 2.19 2.18 -9.30
C GLY A 31 2.54 3.59 -8.79
N ASP A 32 2.23 3.94 -7.54
CA ASP A 32 2.47 5.29 -7.00
C ASP A 32 3.79 5.34 -6.22
N GLY A 33 4.84 5.90 -6.83
CA GLY A 33 6.17 6.03 -6.21
C GLY A 33 6.27 6.94 -4.97
N ARG A 34 5.14 7.49 -4.51
CA ARG A 34 5.04 8.24 -3.25
C ARG A 34 4.54 7.37 -2.10
N VAL A 35 4.04 6.17 -2.39
CA VAL A 35 3.53 5.22 -1.41
C VAL A 35 4.54 4.09 -1.25
N TYR A 36 4.91 3.81 0.00
CA TYR A 36 5.73 2.67 0.37
C TYR A 36 4.89 1.72 1.21
N THR A 37 4.91 0.43 0.88
CA THR A 37 4.19 -0.59 1.64
C THR A 37 5.20 -1.55 2.28
N LEU A 38 5.10 -1.74 3.59
CA LEU A 38 5.69 -2.85 4.31
C LEU A 38 4.54 -3.77 4.75
N ASP A 39 4.46 -4.94 4.12
CA ASP A 39 3.47 -5.97 4.43
C ASP A 39 4.22 -7.19 5.01
N MET A 40 3.90 -7.55 6.25
CA MET A 40 4.47 -8.71 6.93
C MET A 40 3.37 -9.68 7.31
N TYR A 41 3.22 -10.73 6.51
CA TYR A 41 2.14 -11.70 6.61
C TYR A 41 2.67 -13.15 6.58
N ASN A 42 1.78 -14.11 6.88
CA ASN A 42 2.08 -15.53 6.74
C ASN A 42 1.71 -16.00 5.33
N SER A 43 2.70 -16.31 4.49
CA SER A 43 2.43 -16.70 3.09
C SER A 43 1.68 -18.02 2.91
N GLY A 44 1.56 -18.81 3.99
CA GLY A 44 0.85 -20.09 4.01
C GLY A 44 -0.65 -19.99 4.29
N ILE A 45 -1.22 -18.78 4.41
CA ILE A 45 -2.65 -18.57 4.65
C ILE A 45 -3.26 -17.65 3.58
N TYR A 46 -4.59 -17.55 3.54
CA TYR A 46 -5.32 -16.71 2.58
C TYR A 46 -4.66 -15.31 2.47
N PRO A 47 -4.52 -14.70 1.26
CA PRO A 47 -5.22 -15.00 0.01
C PRO A 47 -4.48 -15.93 -0.97
N PHE A 48 -3.28 -16.44 -0.64
CA PHE A 48 -2.47 -17.31 -1.52
C PHE A 48 -2.08 -16.68 -2.87
N VAL A 49 -2.08 -15.36 -2.97
CA VAL A 49 -1.73 -14.66 -4.22
C VAL A 49 -0.22 -14.47 -4.26
N SER A 50 0.41 -14.82 -5.38
CA SER A 50 1.79 -14.43 -5.67
C SER A 50 1.80 -13.00 -6.21
N THR A 51 2.52 -12.11 -5.53
CA THR A 51 2.69 -10.70 -5.90
C THR A 51 3.59 -10.48 -7.11
#